data_AF-I6C7E9-F1
#
_entry.id   AF-I6C7E9-F1
#
_cell.length_a   1.000
_cell.length_b   1.000
_cell.length_c   1.000
_cell.angle_alpha   90.00
_cell.angle_beta   90.00
_cell.angle_gamma   90.00
#
_symmetry.space_group_name_H-M   'P 1'
#
loop_
_entity.id
_entity.type
_entity.pdbx_description
1 polymer ?
#
loop_
_entity_poly.entity_id
_entity_poly.type
_entity_poly.pdbx_seq_one_letter_code
_entity_poly.pdbx_strand_id
1 'polypeptide(L)'
;MLPSLDLILWVIKGDDRAFSADEHFYNNVLLPAGGGERVLFVLNQVDKIEPFREWDTHLHQPSPAQRINIEKKEAYITERFGVTHYPVTPVSADEGYNILRLVETIIRALPDRAKSSTASQFKDEFKTEEVKTEAKNGFGSVISGILDDVIDSFPLPKPVKELTRKGKDKLIEWAGNAWDHFFG
;
A
#
# COMPACT_ATOMS: atom_id res chain seq x y z
N MET A 1 -12.20 -13.72 -16.14
CA MET A 1 -10.87 -13.93 -15.55
C MET A 1 -10.30 -12.55 -15.30
N LEU A 2 -10.13 -12.14 -14.05
CA LEU A 2 -9.46 -10.87 -13.77
C LEU A 2 -8.05 -10.95 -14.38
N PRO A 3 -7.58 -9.93 -15.14
CA PRO A 3 -6.19 -9.89 -15.57
C PRO A 3 -5.30 -10.06 -14.33
N SER A 4 -4.06 -10.51 -14.51
CA SER A 4 -3.09 -10.83 -13.45
C SER A 4 -2.81 -9.64 -12.51
N LEU A 5 -3.79 -9.28 -11.69
CA LEU A 5 -3.68 -8.39 -10.56
C LEU A 5 -2.92 -9.21 -9.52
N ASP A 6 -1.64 -8.89 -9.47
CA ASP A 6 -0.69 -9.48 -8.55
C ASP A 6 -0.95 -9.01 -7.11
N LEU A 7 -1.72 -7.93 -6.92
CA LEU A 7 -2.10 -7.37 -5.63
C LEU A 7 -3.32 -6.43 -5.75
N ILE A 8 -4.25 -6.48 -4.80
CA ILE A 8 -5.42 -5.58 -4.68
C ILE A 8 -5.23 -4.72 -3.43
N LEU A 9 -5.25 -3.40 -3.57
CA LEU A 9 -5.36 -2.49 -2.42
C LEU A 9 -6.83 -2.23 -2.10
N TRP A 10 -7.24 -2.62 -0.91
CA TRP A 10 -8.58 -2.37 -0.38
C TRP A 10 -8.54 -1.19 0.58
N VAL A 11 -8.90 0.00 0.08
CA VAL A 11 -8.78 1.26 0.83
C VAL A 11 -10.07 1.55 1.58
N ILE A 12 -10.00 1.59 2.91
CA ILE A 12 -11.10 1.93 3.83
C ILE A 12 -10.83 3.32 4.40
N LYS A 13 -11.86 4.17 4.45
CA LYS A 13 -11.76 5.50 5.07
C LYS A 13 -11.87 5.43 6.58
N GLY A 14 -10.95 6.11 7.27
CA GLY A 14 -10.87 6.16 8.73
C GLY A 14 -11.96 7.00 9.39
N ASP A 15 -12.46 8.04 8.72
CA ASP A 15 -13.55 8.89 9.20
C ASP A 15 -14.95 8.30 8.95
N ASP A 16 -15.06 7.34 8.04
CA ASP A 16 -16.32 6.70 7.73
C ASP A 16 -16.74 5.73 8.85
N ARG A 17 -18.00 5.79 9.24
CA ARG A 17 -18.55 4.97 10.33
C ARG A 17 -19.19 3.68 9.82
N ALA A 18 -19.40 3.55 8.50
CA ALA A 18 -20.13 2.42 7.93
C ALA A 18 -19.48 1.88 6.64
N PHE A 19 -18.73 0.79 6.76
CA PHE A 19 -18.17 0.02 5.62
C PHE A 19 -18.96 -1.29 5.38
N SER A 20 -20.26 -1.27 5.69
CA SER A 20 -21.13 -2.45 5.50
C SER A 20 -21.27 -2.86 4.04
N ALA A 21 -21.23 -1.90 3.11
CA ALA A 21 -21.21 -2.17 1.68
C ALA A 21 -19.89 -2.81 1.25
N ASP A 22 -18.76 -2.32 1.76
CA ASP A 22 -17.43 -2.88 1.52
C ASP A 22 -17.31 -4.31 2.05
N GLU A 23 -17.79 -4.54 3.27
CA GLU A 23 -17.81 -5.86 3.89
C GLU A 23 -18.70 -6.82 3.10
N HIS A 24 -19.89 -6.39 2.69
CA HIS A 24 -20.78 -7.22 1.88
C HIS A 24 -20.14 -7.59 0.55
N PHE A 25 -19.53 -6.62 -0.15
CA PHE A 25 -18.86 -6.90 -1.41
C PHE A 25 -17.67 -7.83 -1.21
N TYR A 26 -16.83 -7.56 -0.21
CA TYR A 26 -15.67 -8.39 0.07
C TYR A 26 -16.07 -9.84 0.37
N ASN A 27 -17.03 -10.05 1.27
CA ASN A 27 -17.44 -11.38 1.71
C ASN A 27 -18.25 -12.17 0.66
N ASN A 28 -19.08 -11.49 -0.14
CA ASN A 28 -20.01 -12.16 -1.05
C ASN A 28 -19.58 -12.13 -2.52
N VAL A 29 -18.59 -11.31 -2.87
CA VAL A 29 -18.13 -11.16 -4.26
C VAL A 29 -16.63 -11.46 -4.37
N LEU A 30 -15.79 -10.76 -3.60
CA LEU A 30 -14.34 -10.87 -3.78
C LEU A 30 -13.76 -12.17 -3.23
N LEU A 31 -14.14 -12.55 -2.00
CA LEU A 31 -13.69 -13.80 -1.38
C LEU A 31 -14.11 -15.05 -2.18
N PRO A 32 -15.39 -15.21 -2.60
CA PRO A 32 -15.81 -16.36 -3.40
C PRO A 32 -15.14 -16.43 -4.77
N ALA A 33 -14.70 -15.29 -5.31
CA ALA A 33 -13.94 -15.22 -6.57
C ALA A 33 -12.45 -15.58 -6.42
N GLY A 34 -11.98 -15.92 -5.20
CA GLY A 34 -10.59 -16.28 -4.93
C GLY A 34 -9.65 -15.06 -4.82
N GLY A 35 -10.19 -13.86 -4.59
CA GLY A 35 -9.41 -12.63 -4.50
C GLY A 35 -8.72 -12.40 -3.15
N GLY A 36 -9.17 -13.06 -2.08
CA GLY A 36 -8.80 -12.73 -0.69
C GLY A 36 -7.30 -12.76 -0.37
N GLU A 37 -6.57 -13.75 -0.87
CA GLU A 37 -5.13 -13.90 -0.61
C GLU A 37 -4.27 -12.77 -1.20
N ARG A 38 -4.85 -11.96 -2.08
CA ARG A 38 -4.14 -10.89 -2.80
C ARG A 38 -4.54 -9.50 -2.31
N VAL A 39 -5.28 -9.39 -1.22
CA VAL A 39 -5.80 -8.11 -0.72
C VAL A 39 -4.91 -7.57 0.39
N LEU A 40 -4.46 -6.33 0.24
CA LEU A 40 -3.93 -5.52 1.33
C LEU A 40 -4.96 -4.49 1.76
N PHE A 41 -5.30 -4.53 3.04
CA PHE A 41 -6.21 -3.55 3.63
C PHE A 41 -5.44 -2.30 4.03
N VAL A 42 -5.89 -1.15 3.50
CA VAL A 42 -5.32 0.16 3.78
C VAL A 42 -6.38 1.00 4.49
N LEU A 43 -6.11 1.41 5.73
CA LEU A 43 -6.95 2.34 6.46
C LEU A 43 -6.44 3.75 6.20
N ASN A 44 -7.04 4.47 5.25
CA ASN A 44 -6.62 5.84 4.92
C ASN A 44 -7.39 6.89 5.74
N GLN A 45 -6.91 8.14 5.72
CA GLN A 45 -7.49 9.28 6.45
C GLN A 45 -7.46 9.10 7.97
N VAL A 46 -6.40 8.47 8.50
CA VAL A 46 -6.24 8.30 9.95
C VAL A 46 -6.03 9.61 10.70
N ASP A 47 -5.63 10.67 10.00
CA ASP A 47 -5.60 12.05 10.49
C ASP A 47 -6.97 12.56 10.95
N LYS A 48 -8.04 12.00 10.38
CA LYS A 48 -9.42 12.37 10.70
C LYS A 48 -10.07 11.50 11.76
N ILE A 49 -9.35 10.49 12.28
CA ILE A 49 -9.86 9.67 13.38
C ILE A 49 -9.85 10.51 14.66
N GLU A 50 -10.99 10.49 15.36
CA GLU A 50 -11.17 11.26 16.59
C GLU A 50 -10.13 10.88 17.66
N PRO A 51 -9.62 11.83 18.46
CA PRO A 51 -9.84 13.28 18.37
C PRO A 51 -9.04 13.91 17.21
N PHE A 52 -9.70 14.30 16.11
CA PHE A 52 -8.99 14.65 14.88
C PHE A 52 -8.17 15.94 14.99
N ARG A 53 -8.57 16.83 15.90
CA ARG A 53 -7.89 18.11 16.16
C ARG A 53 -6.57 17.97 16.91
N GLU A 54 -6.25 16.77 17.41
CA GLU A 54 -4.98 16.51 18.10
C GLU A 54 -3.88 16.01 17.17
N TRP A 55 -4.16 15.88 15.88
CA TRP A 55 -3.15 15.51 14.90
C TRP A 55 -2.03 16.54 14.88
N ASP A 56 -0.79 16.08 14.95
CA ASP A 56 0.37 16.94 14.85
C ASP A 56 0.68 17.20 13.36
N THR A 57 0.23 18.35 12.86
CA THR A 57 0.43 18.77 11.47
C THR A 57 1.89 19.15 11.16
N HIS A 58 2.74 19.33 12.17
CA HIS A 58 4.16 19.63 11.98
C HIS A 58 4.99 18.35 11.85
N LEU A 59 4.69 17.35 12.68
CA LEU A 59 5.35 16.05 12.67
C LEU A 59 4.64 15.02 11.78
N HIS A 60 3.47 15.36 11.25
CA HIS A 60 2.58 14.49 10.48
C HIS A 60 2.28 13.18 11.21
N GLN A 61 1.87 13.28 12.47
CA GLN A 61 1.71 12.13 13.36
C GLN A 61 0.43 12.20 14.20
N PRO A 62 -0.16 11.04 14.53
CA PRO A 62 -1.29 10.96 15.44
C PRO A 62 -0.88 11.30 16.87
N SER A 63 -1.78 11.95 17.59
CA SER A 63 -1.71 12.03 19.05
C SER A 63 -1.76 10.63 19.70
N PRO A 64 -1.34 10.47 20.96
CA PRO A 64 -1.51 9.21 21.68
C PRO A 64 -2.96 8.72 21.72
N ALA A 65 -3.93 9.64 21.82
CA ALA A 65 -5.35 9.29 21.82
C ALA A 65 -5.82 8.84 20.44
N GLN A 66 -5.39 9.53 19.37
CA GLN A 66 -5.69 9.10 18.00
C GLN A 66 -5.08 7.73 17.70
N ARG A 67 -3.84 7.46 18.14
CA ARG A 67 -3.18 6.17 17.94
C ARG A 67 -4.00 5.00 18.49
N ILE A 68 -4.53 5.15 19.70
CA ILE A 68 -5.42 4.14 20.31
C ILE A 68 -6.67 3.90 19.46
N ASN A 69 -7.26 4.95 18.89
CA ASN A 69 -8.46 4.83 18.07
C ASN A 69 -8.17 4.29 16.66
N ILE A 70 -7.00 4.58 16.11
CA ILE A 70 -6.48 3.96 14.88
C ILE A 70 -6.32 2.45 15.10
N GLU A 71 -5.64 2.03 16.17
CA GLU A 71 -5.43 0.62 16.51
C GLU A 71 -6.76 -0.13 16.71
N LYS A 72 -7.73 0.50 17.39
CA LYS A 72 -9.09 -0.07 17.53
C LYS A 72 -9.77 -0.26 16.18
N LYS A 73 -9.59 0.68 15.25
CA LYS A 73 -10.19 0.61 13.92
C LYS A 73 -9.51 -0.46 13.06
N GLU A 74 -8.18 -0.59 13.14
CA GLU A 74 -7.43 -1.69 12.51
C GLU A 74 -7.92 -3.05 13.00
N ALA A 75 -8.06 -3.21 14.33
CA ALA A 75 -8.57 -4.45 14.93
C ALA A 75 -10.00 -4.76 14.46
N TYR A 76 -10.87 -3.75 14.43
CA TYR A 76 -12.24 -3.90 13.94
C TYR A 76 -12.30 -4.34 12.47
N ILE A 77 -11.49 -3.71 11.59
CA ILE A 77 -11.40 -4.12 10.17
C ILE A 77 -10.86 -5.55 10.05
N THR A 78 -9.81 -5.87 10.82
CA THR A 78 -9.21 -7.22 10.83
C THR A 78 -10.26 -8.28 11.16
N GLU A 79 -11.08 -8.05 12.18
CA GLU A 79 -12.17 -8.95 12.58
C GLU A 79 -13.25 -9.06 11.49
N ARG A 80 -13.77 -7.93 10.98
CA ARG A 80 -14.89 -7.91 10.02
C ARG A 80 -14.56 -8.54 8.68
N PHE A 81 -13.32 -8.36 8.21
CA PHE A 81 -12.86 -8.85 6.91
C PHE A 81 -12.07 -10.17 7.02
N GLY A 82 -11.93 -10.74 8.23
CA GLY A 82 -11.21 -11.99 8.45
C GLY A 82 -9.76 -11.95 7.94
N VAL A 83 -9.08 -10.80 8.12
CA VAL A 83 -7.74 -10.57 7.56
C VAL A 83 -6.71 -11.35 8.36
N THR A 84 -5.96 -12.24 7.71
CA THR A 84 -4.98 -13.12 8.39
C THR A 84 -3.56 -13.06 7.84
N HIS A 85 -3.36 -12.56 6.61
CA HIS A 85 -2.06 -12.65 5.93
C HIS A 85 -1.19 -11.40 6.05
N TYR A 86 -1.78 -10.21 5.90
CA TYR A 86 -1.07 -8.94 6.05
C TYR A 86 -1.86 -8.03 7.00
N PRO A 87 -1.18 -7.30 7.90
CA PRO A 87 -1.87 -6.39 8.79
C PRO A 87 -2.54 -5.25 8.00
N VAL A 88 -3.68 -4.76 8.50
CA VAL A 88 -4.25 -3.50 8.04
C VAL A 88 -3.18 -2.41 8.20
N THR A 89 -2.94 -1.61 7.16
CA THR A 89 -1.93 -0.56 7.21
C THR A 89 -2.60 0.82 7.35
N PRO A 90 -2.44 1.50 8.50
CA PRO A 90 -3.03 2.82 8.72
C PRO A 90 -2.15 3.89 8.07
N VAL A 91 -2.75 4.73 7.22
CA VAL A 91 -2.07 5.80 6.48
C VAL A 91 -2.88 7.08 6.49
N SER A 92 -2.19 8.21 6.30
CA SER A 92 -2.83 9.43 5.81
C SER A 92 -2.11 9.86 4.55
N ALA A 93 -2.79 9.76 3.41
CA ALA A 93 -2.23 10.22 2.14
C ALA A 93 -2.01 11.74 2.11
N ASP A 94 -2.86 12.51 2.80
CA ASP A 94 -2.77 13.97 2.84
C ASP A 94 -1.61 14.44 3.73
N GLU A 95 -1.39 13.74 4.84
CA GLU A 95 -0.31 14.04 5.80
C GLU A 95 0.99 13.27 5.49
N GLY A 96 0.98 12.35 4.53
CA GLY A 96 2.13 11.48 4.24
C GLY A 96 2.48 10.46 5.34
N TYR A 97 1.60 10.28 6.32
CA TYR A 97 1.82 9.36 7.44
C TYR A 97 1.78 7.89 7.00
N ASN A 98 2.78 7.12 7.44
CA ASN A 98 2.92 5.67 7.21
C ASN A 98 2.94 5.18 5.75
N ILE A 99 3.12 6.08 4.78
CA ILE A 99 3.21 5.71 3.36
C ILE A 99 4.38 4.75 3.09
N LEU A 100 5.51 4.92 3.77
CA LEU A 100 6.66 4.00 3.66
C LEU A 100 6.30 2.58 4.10
N ARG A 101 5.57 2.45 5.21
CA ARG A 101 5.10 1.17 5.73
C ARG A 101 4.10 0.50 4.79
N LEU A 102 3.26 1.28 4.10
CA LEU A 102 2.37 0.77 3.05
C LEU A 102 3.19 0.19 1.88
N VAL A 103 4.20 0.93 1.42
CA VAL A 103 5.09 0.45 0.34
C VAL A 103 5.84 -0.83 0.75
N GLU A 104 6.38 -0.88 1.97
CA GLU A 104 6.97 -2.09 2.55
C GLU A 104 6.03 -3.31 2.46
N THR A 105 4.76 -3.09 2.82
CA THR A 105 3.75 -4.15 2.86
C THR A 105 3.40 -4.62 1.44
N ILE A 106 3.28 -3.68 0.49
CA ILE A 106 3.10 -3.98 -0.94
C ILE A 106 4.23 -4.85 -1.46
N ILE A 107 5.49 -4.46 -1.22
CA ILE A 107 6.67 -5.19 -1.69
C ILE A 107 6.67 -6.64 -1.18
N ARG A 108 6.36 -6.84 0.10
CA ARG A 108 6.30 -8.17 0.72
C ARG A 108 5.16 -9.03 0.18
N ALA A 109 4.05 -8.39 -0.21
CA ALA A 109 2.85 -9.05 -0.69
C ALA A 109 2.85 -9.35 -2.19
N LEU A 110 3.73 -8.72 -2.96
CA LEU A 110 3.85 -9.04 -4.37
C LEU A 110 4.27 -10.51 -4.58
N PRO A 111 3.63 -11.24 -5.50
CA PRO A 111 4.03 -12.59 -5.85
C PRO A 111 5.41 -12.58 -6.52
N ASP A 112 6.17 -13.67 -6.41
CA ASP A 112 7.56 -13.73 -6.90
C ASP A 112 7.68 -13.44 -8.40
N ARG A 113 6.65 -13.75 -9.19
CA ARG A 113 6.59 -13.38 -10.62
C ARG A 113 6.42 -11.89 -10.89
N ALA A 114 5.81 -11.13 -9.96
CA ALA A 114 5.66 -9.68 -10.06
C ALA A 114 6.87 -8.96 -9.48
N LYS A 115 7.54 -9.61 -8.51
CA LYS A 115 8.93 -9.28 -8.18
C LYS A 115 9.78 -9.50 -9.45
N SER A 116 9.72 -10.65 -10.10
CA SER A 116 10.60 -11.02 -11.22
C SER A 116 9.94 -11.09 -12.60
N SER A 117 9.05 -10.16 -12.97
CA SER A 117 8.32 -10.28 -14.25
C SER A 117 9.23 -10.15 -15.48
N THR A 118 10.49 -9.78 -15.25
CA THR A 118 11.56 -9.79 -16.25
C THR A 118 12.63 -10.84 -15.91
N ALA A 119 13.06 -11.00 -14.66
CA ALA A 119 14.25 -11.82 -14.33
C ALA A 119 14.05 -13.35 -14.35
N SER A 120 12.85 -13.88 -14.12
CA SER A 120 12.61 -15.33 -13.99
C SER A 120 12.47 -16.11 -15.30
N GLN A 121 12.25 -15.41 -16.43
CA GLN A 121 12.07 -16.05 -17.73
C GLN A 121 13.38 -16.24 -18.51
N PHE A 122 14.49 -15.69 -18.01
CA PHE A 122 15.77 -15.80 -18.68
C PHE A 122 16.57 -16.99 -18.13
N LYS A 123 16.99 -17.88 -19.03
CA LYS A 123 18.05 -18.85 -18.75
C LYS A 123 19.26 -18.11 -18.17
N ASP A 124 19.98 -18.72 -17.23
CA ASP A 124 21.11 -18.11 -16.51
C ASP A 124 22.17 -17.46 -17.43
N GLU A 125 22.24 -17.87 -18.69
CA GLU A 125 23.13 -17.32 -19.72
C GLU A 125 22.80 -15.89 -20.21
N PHE A 126 21.65 -15.29 -19.84
CA PHE A 126 21.23 -13.95 -20.31
C PHE A 126 21.06 -12.91 -19.18
N LYS A 127 21.54 -13.20 -17.96
CA LYS A 127 21.52 -12.26 -16.83
C LYS A 127 22.61 -11.19 -16.98
N THR A 128 22.45 -10.25 -17.92
CA THR A 128 23.34 -9.07 -18.00
C THR A 128 22.95 -8.01 -16.96
N GLU A 129 23.87 -7.11 -16.64
CA GLU A 129 23.62 -6.01 -15.70
C GLU A 129 22.55 -5.04 -16.21
N GLU A 130 22.41 -4.86 -17.53
CA GLU A 130 21.31 -4.07 -18.09
C GLU A 130 19.94 -4.70 -17.79
N VAL A 131 19.82 -6.04 -17.94
CA VAL A 131 18.55 -6.77 -17.70
C VAL A 131 18.16 -6.73 -16.23
N LYS A 132 19.13 -6.82 -15.31
CA LYS A 132 18.87 -6.63 -13.86
C LYS A 132 18.41 -5.21 -13.55
N THR A 133 19.04 -4.21 -14.16
CA THR A 133 18.70 -2.80 -13.97
C THR A 133 17.28 -2.51 -14.49
N GLU A 134 16.92 -3.05 -15.65
CA GLU A 134 15.58 -2.91 -16.22
C GLU A 134 14.51 -3.59 -15.36
N ALA A 135 14.78 -4.81 -14.85
CA ALA A 135 13.88 -5.50 -13.93
C ALA A 135 13.66 -4.71 -12.63
N LYS A 136 14.73 -4.16 -12.05
CA LYS A 136 14.71 -3.33 -10.84
C LYS A 136 13.92 -2.03 -11.05
N ASN A 137 14.10 -1.37 -12.20
CA ASN A 137 13.35 -0.17 -12.57
C ASN A 137 11.86 -0.48 -12.82
N GLY A 138 11.55 -1.62 -13.43
CA GLY A 138 10.19 -2.11 -13.64
C GLY A 138 9.46 -2.33 -12.30
N PHE A 139 10.12 -2.99 -11.35
CA PHE A 139 9.61 -3.17 -9.99
C PHE A 139 9.32 -1.83 -9.29
N GLY A 140 10.29 -0.90 -9.30
CA GLY A 140 10.10 0.44 -8.73
C GLY A 140 8.93 1.21 -9.36
N SER A 141 8.71 1.03 -10.67
CA SER A 141 7.61 1.66 -11.39
C SER A 141 6.23 1.11 -10.99
N VAL A 142 6.11 -0.21 -10.76
CA VAL A 142 4.87 -0.84 -10.26
C VAL A 142 4.51 -0.31 -8.88
N ILE A 143 5.47 -0.24 -7.97
CA ILE A 143 5.28 0.32 -6.62
C ILE A 143 4.81 1.78 -6.70
N SER A 144 5.45 2.56 -7.57
CA SER A 144 5.03 3.95 -7.78
C SER A 144 3.61 4.06 -8.32
N GLY A 145 3.21 3.21 -9.29
CA GLY A 145 1.87 3.26 -9.86
C GLY A 145 0.78 2.94 -8.85
N ILE A 146 0.99 1.92 -8.01
CA ILE A 146 0.06 1.55 -6.94
C ILE A 146 -0.09 2.71 -5.93
N LEU A 147 1.00 3.41 -5.62
CA LEU A 147 0.95 4.57 -4.74
C LEU A 147 0.24 5.75 -5.41
N ASP A 148 0.53 6.01 -6.68
CA ASP A 148 -0.14 7.05 -7.47
C ASP A 148 -1.66 6.80 -7.50
N ASP A 149 -2.14 5.55 -7.65
CA ASP A 149 -3.57 5.19 -7.59
C ASP A 149 -4.22 5.51 -6.22
N VAL A 150 -3.51 5.22 -5.11
CA VAL A 150 -3.98 5.56 -3.76
C VAL A 150 -4.05 7.07 -3.57
N ILE A 151 -3.09 7.79 -4.12
CA ILE A 151 -2.94 9.24 -4.02
C ILE A 151 -4.00 9.95 -4.86
N ASP A 152 -4.20 9.53 -6.11
CA ASP A 152 -5.16 10.12 -7.05
C ASP A 152 -6.61 9.79 -6.70
N SER A 153 -6.85 8.71 -5.95
CA SER A 153 -8.16 8.42 -5.33
C SER A 153 -8.59 9.47 -4.29
N PHE A 154 -7.69 10.39 -3.90
CA PHE A 154 -7.98 11.49 -2.98
C PHE A 154 -7.63 12.86 -3.61
N PRO A 155 -8.49 13.87 -3.47
CA PRO A 155 -8.23 15.20 -4.03
C PRO A 155 -7.14 15.91 -3.20
N LEU A 156 -5.87 15.74 -3.58
CA LEU A 156 -4.75 16.38 -2.87
C LEU A 156 -4.53 17.85 -3.28
N PRO A 157 -4.29 18.76 -2.33
CA PRO A 157 -3.86 20.13 -2.59
C PRO A 157 -2.50 20.22 -3.31
N LYS A 158 -2.25 21.30 -4.06
CA LYS A 158 -1.03 21.51 -4.86
C LYS A 158 0.30 21.39 -4.08
N PRO A 159 0.45 21.93 -2.85
CA PRO A 159 1.71 21.80 -2.09
C PRO A 159 2.04 20.35 -1.72
N VAL A 160 1.00 19.55 -1.46
CA VAL A 160 1.13 18.12 -1.14
C VAL A 160 1.67 17.36 -2.34
N LYS A 161 1.15 17.63 -3.55
CA LYS A 161 1.61 17.00 -4.81
C LYS A 161 3.12 17.16 -5.06
N GLU A 162 3.69 18.29 -4.66
CA GLU A 162 5.11 18.58 -4.87
C GLU A 162 6.00 17.84 -3.86
N LEU A 163 5.52 17.68 -2.63
CA LEU A 163 6.14 16.83 -1.61
C LEU A 163 6.05 15.34 -1.99
N THR A 164 4.93 14.90 -2.57
CA THR A 164 4.74 13.54 -3.08
C THR A 164 5.79 13.16 -4.13
N ARG A 165 6.10 14.08 -5.04
CA ARG A 165 7.09 13.85 -6.10
C ARG A 165 8.50 13.66 -5.53
N LYS A 166 8.88 14.39 -4.48
CA LYS A 166 10.16 14.16 -3.77
C LYS A 166 10.18 12.84 -2.98
N GLY A 167 9.03 12.43 -2.43
CA GLY A 167 8.87 11.11 -1.81
C GLY A 167 9.04 9.97 -2.82
N LYS A 168 8.54 10.17 -4.05
CA LYS A 168 8.59 9.20 -5.14
C LYS A 168 10.02 8.82 -5.53
N ASP A 169 10.94 9.78 -5.64
CA ASP A 169 12.33 9.48 -6.00
C ASP A 169 13.03 8.65 -4.91
N LYS A 170 12.82 8.99 -3.63
CA LYS A 170 13.30 8.20 -2.48
C LYS A 170 12.69 6.81 -2.41
N LEU A 171 11.41 6.68 -2.80
CA LEU A 171 10.72 5.40 -2.85
C LEU A 171 11.24 4.49 -3.95
N ILE A 172 11.54 5.04 -5.14
CA ILE A 172 12.15 4.29 -6.24
C ILE A 172 13.55 3.81 -5.83
N GLU A 173 14.34 4.69 -5.21
CA GLU A 173 15.64 4.33 -4.65
C GLU A 173 15.52 3.19 -3.62
N TRP A 174 14.56 3.30 -2.70
CA TRP A 174 14.36 2.31 -1.65
C TRP A 174 13.78 0.98 -2.16
N ALA A 175 12.84 1.01 -3.11
CA ALA A 175 12.35 -0.18 -3.81
C ALA A 175 13.50 -0.88 -4.55
N GLY A 176 14.43 -0.11 -5.12
CA GLY A 176 15.67 -0.62 -5.67
C GLY A 176 16.57 -1.27 -4.62
N ASN A 177 16.76 -0.65 -3.47
CA ASN A 177 17.59 -1.21 -2.41
C ASN A 177 16.96 -2.49 -1.79
N ALA A 178 15.63 -2.53 -1.67
CA ALA A 178 14.90 -3.71 -1.24
C ALA A 178 15.04 -4.86 -2.26
N TRP A 179 14.98 -4.54 -3.57
CA TRP A 179 15.27 -5.50 -4.63
C TRP A 179 16.66 -6.14 -4.47
N ASP A 180 17.68 -5.32 -4.27
CA ASP A 180 19.06 -5.80 -4.07
C ASP A 180 19.18 -6.70 -2.83
N HIS A 181 18.41 -6.43 -1.78
CA HIS A 181 18.43 -7.23 -0.56
C HIS A 181 17.79 -8.62 -0.73
N PHE A 182 16.74 -8.74 -1.54
CA PHE A 182 16.00 -10.00 -1.73
C PHE A 182 16.46 -10.83 -2.93
N PHE A 183 17.06 -10.19 -3.94
CA PHE A 183 17.40 -10.81 -5.24
C PHE A 183 18.82 -10.52 -5.74
N GLY A 184 19.58 -9.69 -5.02
CA GLY A 184 20.99 -9.39 -5.30
C GLY A 184 21.96 -10.43 -4.76
#